data_AF-A0A7L5DWF8-F1
#
_entry.id   AF-A0A7L5DWF8-F1
#
_cell.length_a   1.000
_cell.length_b   1.000
_cell.length_c   1.000
_cell.angle_alpha   90.00
_cell.angle_beta   90.00
_cell.angle_gamma   90.00
#
_symmetry.space_group_name_H-M   'P 1'
#
loop_
_entity.id
_entity.type
_entity.pdbx_description
1 polymer ?
#
loop_
_entity_poly.entity_id
_entity_poly.type
_entity_poly.pdbx_seq_one_letter_code
_entity_poly.pdbx_strand_id
1 'polypeptide(L)'
;MDTFFRLTMRERRLQFLYLLAAISVLTLLTSWIVFRNQNYSSDEADYLSEQIRGKEQMLKKQLANLPLLDSAYRSIVTYRPEVNAIFVEVDIEEHLNEVRRLSAPQADGTRFRAFAQIADFYKMMYVDKKVVWSKQSNIGLFQKQLDDCGVGMFPGAAAPATAAPGVASSTPRLR
;
A
#
# COMPACT_ATOMS: atom_id res chain seq x y z
N MET A 1 78.61 19.53 13.46
CA MET A 1 78.80 18.13 13.93
C MET A 1 78.84 17.31 12.67
N ASP A 2 80.00 17.38 12.00
CA ASP A 2 80.19 16.92 10.64
C ASP A 2 81.24 15.84 10.70
N THR A 3 80.83 14.66 11.15
CA THR A 3 81.61 13.45 10.92
C THR A 3 81.43 13.07 9.46
N PHE A 4 82.32 13.64 8.64
CA PHE A 4 82.61 13.24 7.27
C PHE A 4 82.88 11.72 7.24
N PHE A 5 81.84 10.93 7.05
CA PHE A 5 81.96 9.55 6.61
C PHE A 5 82.49 9.57 5.16
N ARG A 6 83.81 9.70 4.99
CA ARG A 6 84.50 9.30 3.75
C ARG A 6 84.56 7.77 3.68
N LEU A 7 83.38 7.17 3.60
CA LEU A 7 83.23 5.75 3.25
C LEU A 7 83.47 5.64 1.75
N THR A 8 84.26 4.65 1.33
CA THR A 8 84.51 4.37 -0.09
C THR A 8 83.17 4.21 -0.83
N MET A 9 83.08 4.64 -2.10
CA MET A 9 81.84 4.61 -2.91
C MET A 9 81.16 3.23 -2.88
N ARG A 10 81.95 2.16 -2.70
CA ARG A 10 81.48 0.78 -2.57
C ARG A 10 80.70 0.52 -1.27
N GLU A 11 81.13 1.12 -0.17
CA GLU A 11 80.54 0.94 1.17
C GLU A 11 79.26 1.76 1.35
N ARG A 12 79.23 2.98 0.80
CA ARG A 12 78.00 3.78 0.71
C ARG A 12 76.92 3.10 -0.14
N ARG A 13 77.31 2.46 -1.25
CA ARG A 13 76.40 1.66 -2.09
C ARG A 13 75.86 0.44 -1.35
N LEU A 14 76.69 -0.21 -0.53
CA LEU A 14 76.27 -1.34 0.30
C LEU A 14 75.24 -0.90 1.36
N GLN A 15 75.51 0.19 2.09
CA GLN A 15 74.59 0.75 3.08
C GLN A 15 73.26 1.19 2.46
N PHE A 16 73.30 1.79 1.26
CA PHE A 16 72.10 2.16 0.52
C PHE A 16 71.26 0.94 0.11
N LEU A 17 71.90 -0.14 -0.34
CA LEU A 17 71.21 -1.39 -0.68
C LEU A 17 70.57 -2.05 0.55
N TYR A 18 71.24 -2.01 1.71
CA TYR A 18 70.66 -2.50 2.97
C TYR A 18 69.42 -1.72 3.40
N LEU A 19 69.45 -0.38 3.28
CA LEU A 19 68.29 0.46 3.59
C LEU A 19 67.11 0.20 2.63
N LEU A 20 67.40 0.04 1.34
CA LEU A 20 66.37 -0.27 0.33
C LEU A 20 65.73 -1.65 0.60
N ALA A 21 66.55 -2.65 0.90
CA ALA A 21 66.07 -3.98 1.27
C ALA A 21 65.21 -3.93 2.54
N ALA A 22 65.66 -3.24 3.59
CA ALA A 22 64.91 -3.12 4.84
C ALA A 22 63.54 -2.44 4.64
N ILE A 23 63.48 -1.38 3.85
CA ILE A 23 62.22 -0.68 3.53
C ILE A 23 61.30 -1.59 2.72
N SER A 24 61.82 -2.30 1.72
CA SER A 24 61.01 -3.25 0.95
C SER A 24 60.43 -4.38 1.80
N VAL A 25 61.20 -4.91 2.76
CA VAL A 25 60.72 -5.95 3.67
C VAL A 25 59.63 -5.40 4.59
N LEU A 26 59.79 -4.18 5.11
CA LEU A 26 58.79 -3.54 5.97
C LEU A 26 57.49 -3.24 5.21
N THR A 27 57.57 -2.77 3.97
CA THR A 27 56.37 -2.51 3.14
C THR A 27 55.69 -3.81 2.74
N LEU A 28 56.43 -4.87 2.42
CA LEU A 28 55.86 -6.18 2.12
C LEU A 28 55.19 -6.79 3.35
N LEU A 29 55.81 -6.70 4.54
CA LEU A 29 55.22 -7.21 5.78
C LEU A 29 53.94 -6.44 6.16
N THR A 30 53.96 -5.12 6.09
CA THR A 30 52.78 -4.30 6.40
C THR A 30 51.66 -4.52 5.38
N SER A 31 51.99 -4.60 4.08
CA SER A 31 51.02 -4.93 3.03
C SER A 31 50.44 -6.33 3.22
N TRP A 32 51.25 -7.31 3.60
CA TRP A 32 50.78 -8.69 3.89
C TRP A 32 49.82 -8.73 5.07
N ILE A 33 50.14 -8.02 6.15
CA ILE A 33 49.29 -7.94 7.35
C ILE A 33 47.97 -7.24 7.02
N VAL A 34 48.00 -6.10 6.31
CA VAL A 34 46.79 -5.37 5.93
C VAL A 34 45.91 -6.20 5.01
N PHE A 35 46.49 -6.84 3.98
CA PHE A 35 45.74 -7.66 3.04
C PHE A 35 45.09 -8.88 3.70
N ARG A 36 45.76 -9.48 4.69
CA ARG A 36 45.19 -10.57 5.50
C ARG A 36 44.09 -10.11 6.46
N ASN A 37 44.12 -8.84 6.87
CA ASN A 37 43.16 -8.24 7.79
C ASN A 37 41.97 -7.55 7.08
N GLN A 38 41.92 -7.49 5.74
CA GLN A 38 40.84 -6.81 5.00
C GLN A 38 39.50 -7.58 4.95
N ASN A 39 39.31 -8.61 5.78
CA ASN A 39 38.02 -9.30 5.92
C ASN A 39 36.89 -8.42 6.50
N TYR A 40 37.17 -7.17 6.91
CA TYR A 40 36.16 -6.26 7.44
C TYR A 40 35.15 -5.74 6.40
N SER A 41 35.49 -5.77 5.10
CA SER A 41 34.57 -5.27 4.05
C SER A 41 33.46 -6.24 3.68
N SER A 42 33.59 -7.54 3.98
CA SER A 42 32.55 -8.53 3.66
C SER A 42 31.41 -8.50 4.67
N ASP A 43 31.69 -8.38 5.97
CA ASP A 43 30.64 -8.36 6.99
C ASP A 43 29.72 -7.13 6.83
N GLU A 44 30.29 -5.98 6.43
CA GLU A 44 29.54 -4.77 6.10
C GLU A 44 28.73 -4.93 4.77
N ALA A 45 29.25 -5.65 3.78
CA ALA A 45 28.45 -5.93 2.58
C ALA A 45 27.31 -6.93 2.88
N ASP A 46 27.58 -7.92 3.73
CA ASP A 46 26.68 -9.01 4.04
C ASP A 46 25.49 -8.53 4.88
N TYR A 47 25.68 -7.72 5.93
CA TYR A 47 24.54 -7.17 6.70
C TYR A 47 23.65 -6.26 5.84
N LEU A 48 24.24 -5.48 4.91
CA LEU A 48 23.49 -4.67 3.95
C LEU A 48 22.65 -5.57 3.05
N SER A 49 23.25 -6.63 2.52
CA SER A 49 22.59 -7.58 1.63
C SER A 49 21.42 -8.29 2.33
N GLU A 50 21.58 -8.68 3.60
CA GLU A 50 20.53 -9.29 4.40
C GLU A 50 19.38 -8.32 4.66
N GLN A 51 19.69 -7.05 4.98
CA GLN A 51 18.66 -6.02 5.14
C GLN A 51 17.89 -5.75 3.85
N ILE A 52 18.57 -5.69 2.71
CA ILE A 52 17.94 -5.50 1.39
C ILE A 52 17.03 -6.70 1.09
N ARG A 53 17.52 -7.93 1.32
CA ARG A 53 16.77 -9.16 1.12
C ARG A 53 15.52 -9.21 1.99
N GLY A 54 15.63 -8.80 3.26
CA GLY A 54 14.50 -8.67 4.17
C GLY A 54 13.46 -7.69 3.64
N LYS A 55 13.88 -6.51 3.15
CA LYS A 55 12.98 -5.52 2.56
C LYS A 55 12.28 -6.03 1.30
N GLU A 56 13.00 -6.71 0.39
CA GLU A 56 12.42 -7.30 -0.82
C GLU A 56 11.37 -8.35 -0.50
N GLN A 57 11.65 -9.26 0.44
CA GLN A 57 10.69 -10.30 0.81
C GLN A 57 9.40 -9.70 1.37
N MET A 58 9.52 -8.64 2.17
CA MET A 58 8.35 -7.93 2.70
C MET A 58 7.57 -7.22 1.60
N LEU A 59 8.26 -6.55 0.66
CA LEU A 59 7.61 -5.88 -0.48
C LEU A 59 6.88 -6.90 -1.36
N LYS A 60 7.49 -8.05 -1.64
CA LYS A 60 6.85 -9.15 -2.39
C LYS A 60 5.57 -9.62 -1.71
N LYS A 61 5.59 -9.79 -0.38
CA LYS A 61 4.39 -10.13 0.40
C LYS A 61 3.32 -9.03 0.31
N GLN A 62 3.70 -7.76 0.38
CA GLN A 62 2.75 -6.65 0.25
C GLN A 62 2.12 -6.61 -1.15
N LEU A 63 2.93 -6.75 -2.20
CA LEU A 63 2.48 -6.73 -3.60
C LEU A 63 1.53 -7.90 -3.90
N ALA A 64 1.81 -9.09 -3.36
CA ALA A 64 0.95 -10.26 -3.51
C ALA A 64 -0.45 -10.06 -2.90
N ASN A 65 -0.57 -9.22 -1.88
CA ASN A 65 -1.82 -8.94 -1.19
C ASN A 65 -2.53 -7.67 -1.68
N LEU A 66 -1.86 -6.84 -2.49
CA LEU A 66 -2.45 -5.66 -3.14
C LEU A 66 -3.73 -5.94 -3.96
N PRO A 67 -3.85 -7.05 -4.73
CA PRO A 67 -5.08 -7.30 -5.52
C PRO A 67 -6.32 -7.51 -4.65
N LEU A 68 -6.17 -8.05 -3.43
CA LEU A 68 -7.29 -8.17 -2.47
C LEU A 68 -7.82 -6.80 -2.04
N LEU A 69 -6.94 -5.80 -1.99
CA LEU A 69 -7.33 -4.44 -1.66
C LEU A 69 -8.05 -3.75 -2.83
N ASP A 70 -7.59 -3.99 -4.07
CA ASP A 70 -8.26 -3.47 -5.27
C ASP A 70 -9.65 -4.11 -5.47
N SER A 71 -9.79 -5.41 -5.21
CA SER A 71 -11.09 -6.09 -5.29
C SER A 71 -12.07 -5.55 -4.24
N ALA A 72 -11.63 -5.39 -2.99
CA ALA A 72 -12.44 -4.79 -1.93
C ALA A 72 -12.85 -3.36 -2.28
N TYR A 73 -11.92 -2.54 -2.79
CA TYR A 73 -12.22 -1.18 -3.24
C TYR A 73 -13.25 -1.16 -4.38
N ARG A 74 -13.06 -1.98 -5.41
CA ARG A 74 -14.01 -2.09 -6.53
C ARG A 74 -15.40 -2.47 -6.06
N SER A 75 -15.52 -3.43 -5.14
CA SER A 75 -16.81 -3.86 -4.60
C SER A 75 -17.55 -2.70 -3.90
N ILE A 76 -16.83 -1.87 -3.14
CA ILE A 76 -17.42 -0.69 -2.48
C ILE A 76 -17.81 0.40 -3.48
N VAL A 77 -17.02 0.62 -4.54
CA VAL A 77 -17.32 1.61 -5.58
C VAL A 77 -18.55 1.20 -6.39
N THR A 78 -18.61 -0.07 -6.82
CA THR A 78 -19.72 -0.61 -7.62
C THR A 78 -21.00 -0.79 -6.83
N TYR A 79 -20.93 -0.91 -5.50
CA TYR A 79 -22.10 -1.03 -4.64
C TYR A 79 -23.12 0.08 -4.89
N ARG A 80 -24.34 -0.29 -5.31
CA ARG A 80 -25.46 0.62 -5.49
C ARG A 80 -26.45 0.42 -4.34
N PRO A 81 -26.57 1.39 -3.41
CA PRO A 81 -27.48 1.26 -2.26
C PRO A 81 -28.97 1.30 -2.67
N GLU A 82 -29.26 1.74 -3.89
CA GLU A 82 -30.59 1.70 -4.52
C GLU A 82 -31.19 0.29 -4.64
N VAL A 83 -30.35 -0.70 -4.91
CA VAL A 83 -30.80 -2.05 -5.30
C VAL A 83 -30.90 -2.98 -4.08
N ASN A 84 -30.49 -2.53 -2.89
CA ASN A 84 -30.59 -3.24 -1.61
C ASN A 84 -30.32 -4.76 -1.72
N ALA A 85 -29.22 -5.13 -2.35
CA ALA A 85 -28.81 -6.52 -2.45
C ALA A 85 -28.02 -6.91 -1.19
N ILE A 86 -28.71 -7.51 -0.20
CA ILE A 86 -28.11 -7.98 1.06
C ILE A 86 -26.86 -8.84 0.82
N PHE A 87 -26.87 -9.66 -0.25
CA PHE A 87 -25.72 -10.48 -0.65
C PHE A 87 -24.44 -9.66 -0.91
N VAL A 88 -24.57 -8.48 -1.53
CA VAL A 88 -23.42 -7.61 -1.83
C VAL A 88 -22.85 -6.99 -0.56
N GLU A 89 -23.70 -6.74 0.44
CA GLU A 89 -23.26 -6.21 1.73
C GLU A 89 -22.40 -7.22 2.50
N VAL A 90 -22.85 -8.48 2.51
CA VAL A 90 -22.11 -9.58 3.15
C VAL A 90 -20.76 -9.81 2.45
N ASP A 91 -20.74 -9.77 1.12
CA ASP A 91 -19.52 -9.91 0.32
C ASP A 91 -18.51 -8.77 0.58
N ILE A 92 -18.98 -7.52 0.72
CA ILE A 92 -18.13 -6.38 1.09
C ILE A 92 -17.56 -6.56 2.50
N GLU A 93 -18.37 -6.98 3.46
CA GLU A 93 -17.92 -7.21 4.84
C GLU A 93 -16.90 -8.35 4.92
N GLU A 94 -17.09 -9.42 4.15
CA GLU A 94 -16.15 -10.53 4.06
C GLU A 94 -14.81 -10.08 3.45
N HIS A 95 -14.84 -9.37 2.33
CA HIS A 95 -13.63 -8.78 1.71
C HIS A 95 -12.88 -7.84 2.68
N LEU A 96 -13.60 -7.00 3.42
CA LEU A 96 -12.99 -6.12 4.43
C LEU A 96 -12.35 -6.90 5.58
N ASN A 97 -12.99 -7.98 6.01
CA ASN A 97 -12.46 -8.84 7.06
C ASN A 97 -11.21 -9.60 6.59
N GLU A 98 -11.16 -10.04 5.33
CA GLU A 98 -9.96 -10.63 4.74
C GLU A 98 -8.79 -9.63 4.69
N VAL A 99 -9.04 -8.39 4.26
CA VAL A 99 -8.02 -7.32 4.28
C VAL A 99 -7.54 -7.04 5.71
N ARG A 100 -8.45 -7.05 6.69
CA ARG A 100 -8.09 -6.92 8.11
C ARG A 100 -7.26 -8.11 8.60
N ARG A 101 -7.57 -9.33 8.16
CA ARG A 101 -6.80 -10.54 8.51
C ARG A 101 -5.35 -10.49 8.00
N LEU A 102 -5.10 -9.83 6.88
CA LEU A 102 -3.72 -9.58 6.40
C LEU A 102 -2.89 -8.73 7.37
N SER A 103 -3.55 -7.93 8.20
CA SER A 103 -2.92 -7.08 9.22
C SER A 103 -2.90 -7.72 10.62
N ALA A 104 -3.44 -8.93 10.78
CA ALA A 104 -3.36 -9.70 12.02
C ALA A 104 -1.89 -9.86 12.45
N PRO A 105 -1.60 -10.04 13.75
CA PRO A 105 -0.25 -9.88 14.28
C PRO A 105 0.68 -11.01 13.82
N GLN A 106 1.18 -10.91 12.60
CA GLN A 106 2.54 -11.34 12.31
C GLN A 106 3.42 -10.39 13.10
N ALA A 107 4.18 -10.94 14.04
CA ALA A 107 4.91 -10.27 15.11
C ALA A 107 5.95 -9.20 14.68
N ASP A 108 6.01 -8.81 13.40
CA ASP A 108 7.25 -8.33 12.78
C ASP A 108 7.14 -7.05 11.94
N GLY A 109 6.08 -6.24 12.07
CA GLY A 109 6.14 -4.95 11.41
C GLY A 109 4.95 -4.02 11.57
N THR A 110 5.24 -2.82 12.08
CA THR A 110 4.43 -1.59 11.97
C THR A 110 3.87 -1.35 10.56
N ARG A 111 4.51 -1.90 9.51
CA ARG A 111 4.12 -1.75 8.10
C ARG A 111 2.84 -2.48 7.70
N PHE A 112 2.50 -3.61 8.34
CA PHE A 112 1.23 -4.30 8.07
C PHE A 112 0.03 -3.63 8.76
N ARG A 113 0.27 -2.68 9.70
CA ARG A 113 -0.78 -1.84 10.28
C ARG A 113 -1.47 -0.96 9.25
N ALA A 114 -0.79 -0.60 8.15
CA ALA A 114 -1.41 0.17 7.07
C ALA A 114 -2.62 -0.58 6.46
N PHE A 115 -2.55 -1.90 6.30
CA PHE A 115 -3.70 -2.68 5.82
C PHE A 115 -4.88 -2.65 6.79
N ALA A 116 -4.63 -2.64 8.11
CA ALA A 116 -5.67 -2.46 9.12
C ALA A 116 -6.34 -1.08 8.97
N GLN A 117 -5.53 -0.03 8.86
CA GLN A 117 -6.02 1.34 8.71
C GLN A 117 -6.83 1.51 7.43
N ILE A 118 -6.40 0.89 6.33
CA ILE A 118 -7.14 0.94 5.06
C ILE A 118 -8.47 0.17 5.18
N ALA A 119 -8.49 -1.00 5.84
CA ALA A 119 -9.73 -1.73 6.08
C ALA A 119 -10.73 -0.91 6.92
N ASP A 120 -10.26 -0.23 7.98
CA ASP A 120 -11.09 0.66 8.79
C ASP A 120 -11.61 1.86 7.98
N PHE A 121 -10.75 2.46 7.15
CA PHE A 121 -11.14 3.54 6.24
C PHE A 121 -12.21 3.10 5.24
N TYR A 122 -12.04 1.95 4.60
CA TYR A 122 -13.01 1.39 3.65
C TYR A 122 -14.35 1.06 4.32
N LYS A 123 -14.32 0.57 5.56
CA LYS A 123 -15.54 0.37 6.36
C LYS A 123 -16.27 1.69 6.59
N MET A 124 -15.57 2.76 6.97
CA MET A 124 -16.15 4.09 7.13
C MET A 124 -16.77 4.59 5.82
N MET A 125 -16.05 4.49 4.71
CA MET A 125 -16.51 4.90 3.39
C MET A 125 -17.78 4.15 2.95
N TYR A 126 -17.85 2.84 3.21
CA TYR A 126 -19.04 2.03 2.94
C TYR A 126 -20.25 2.49 3.77
N VAL A 127 -20.06 2.71 5.08
CA VAL A 127 -21.11 3.19 5.98
C VAL A 127 -21.61 4.57 5.56
N ASP A 128 -20.72 5.50 5.25
CA ASP A 128 -21.08 6.85 4.81
C ASP A 128 -21.91 6.82 3.54
N LYS A 129 -21.57 5.95 2.57
CA LYS A 129 -22.34 5.79 1.34
C LYS A 129 -23.78 5.35 1.63
N LYS A 130 -24.00 4.45 2.60
CA LYS A 130 -25.33 4.02 3.05
C LYS A 130 -26.09 5.16 3.72
N VAL A 131 -25.43 5.93 4.59
CA VAL A 131 -26.06 7.06 5.30
C VAL A 131 -26.46 8.18 4.33
N VAL A 132 -25.58 8.55 3.40
CA VAL A 132 -25.87 9.57 2.38
C VAL A 132 -27.04 9.14 1.50
N TRP A 133 -27.06 7.88 1.05
CA TRP A 133 -28.17 7.34 0.29
C TRP A 133 -29.50 7.39 1.06
N SER A 134 -29.49 6.90 2.31
CA SER A 134 -30.69 6.92 3.16
C SER A 134 -31.23 8.33 3.33
N LYS A 135 -30.36 9.32 3.60
CA LYS A 135 -30.78 10.73 3.70
C LYS A 135 -31.36 11.25 2.38
N GLN A 136 -30.73 10.97 1.24
CA GLN A 136 -31.21 11.41 -0.07
C GLN A 136 -32.58 10.79 -0.41
N SER A 137 -32.76 9.49 -0.15
CA SER A 137 -34.02 8.79 -0.35
C SER A 137 -35.13 9.37 0.54
N ASN A 138 -34.82 9.68 1.80
CA ASN A 138 -35.78 10.29 2.72
C ASN A 138 -36.19 11.69 2.27
N ILE A 139 -35.25 12.54 1.82
CA ILE A 139 -35.57 13.87 1.29
C ILE A 139 -36.55 13.76 0.11
N GLY A 140 -36.29 12.84 -0.83
CA GLY A 140 -37.18 12.62 -1.98
C GLY A 140 -38.56 12.08 -1.58
N LEU A 141 -38.64 11.27 -0.53
CA LEU A 141 -39.91 10.80 0.03
C LEU A 141 -40.68 11.96 0.70
N PHE A 142 -40.01 12.76 1.50
CA PHE A 142 -40.62 13.91 2.18
C PHE A 142 -41.10 14.97 1.20
N GLN A 143 -40.38 15.23 0.11
CA GLN A 143 -40.85 16.12 -0.96
C GLN A 143 -42.16 15.61 -1.57
N LYS A 144 -42.24 14.32 -1.93
CA LYS A 144 -43.50 13.74 -2.45
C LYS A 144 -44.65 13.85 -1.46
N GLN A 145 -44.40 13.54 -0.18
CA GLN A 145 -45.42 13.67 0.86
C GLN A 145 -45.90 15.10 1.05
N LEU A 146 -45.01 16.09 0.93
CA LEU A 146 -45.37 17.52 0.98
C LEU A 146 -46.19 17.94 -0.24
N ASP A 147 -45.81 17.49 -1.44
CA ASP A 147 -46.55 17.74 -2.68
C ASP A 147 -47.97 17.13 -2.60
N ASP A 148 -48.09 15.87 -2.19
CA ASP A 148 -49.37 15.17 -2.05
C ASP A 148 -50.29 15.84 -1.01
N CYS A 149 -49.73 16.29 0.13
CA CYS A 149 -50.48 17.04 1.14
C CYS A 149 -50.89 18.45 0.67
N GLY A 150 -50.02 19.13 -0.10
CA GLY A 150 -50.29 20.46 -0.65
C GLY A 150 -51.45 20.46 -1.65
N VAL A 151 -51.57 19.40 -2.46
CA VAL A 151 -52.68 19.21 -3.41
C VAL A 151 -54.02 19.01 -2.69
N GLY A 152 -54.00 18.44 -1.47
CA GLY A 152 -55.21 18.30 -0.63
C GLY A 152 -55.67 19.57 0.10
N MET A 153 -54.78 20.56 0.28
CA MET A 153 -55.07 21.76 1.08
C MET A 153 -55.73 22.90 0.28
N PHE A 154 -55.69 22.84 -1.06
CA PHE A 154 -56.33 23.83 -1.94
C PHE A 154 -57.38 23.18 -2.87
N PRO A 155 -58.61 22.91 -2.39
CA PRO A 155 -59.71 22.49 -3.25
C PRO A 155 -60.24 23.74 -3.99
N GLY A 156 -59.54 24.19 -5.02
CA GLY A 156 -59.95 25.42 -5.72
C GLY A 156 -59.22 25.80 -7.00
N ALA A 157 -58.08 25.20 -7.35
CA ALA A 157 -57.45 25.43 -8.64
C ALA A 157 -57.80 24.28 -9.60
N ALA A 158 -58.96 24.38 -10.23
CA ALA A 158 -59.38 23.45 -11.27
C ALA A 158 -58.42 23.48 -12.48
N ALA A 159 -58.27 22.31 -13.10
CA ALA A 159 -57.32 21.91 -14.14
C ALA A 159 -57.38 22.71 -15.47
N PRO A 160 -56.55 22.32 -16.46
CA PRO A 160 -57.20 21.70 -17.61
C PRO A 160 -56.70 20.28 -17.87
N ALA A 161 -57.67 19.45 -18.25
CA ALA A 161 -57.50 18.06 -18.62
C ALA A 161 -56.56 17.88 -19.82
N THR A 162 -55.62 16.94 -19.71
CA THR A 162 -55.02 16.27 -20.86
C THR A 162 -55.18 14.76 -20.70
N ALA A 163 -56.21 14.26 -21.36
CA ALA A 163 -56.36 12.97 -22.01
C ALA A 163 -55.62 11.76 -21.41
N ALA A 164 -56.42 10.87 -20.81
CA ALA A 164 -56.13 9.44 -20.79
C ALA A 164 -56.09 8.88 -22.22
N PRO A 165 -55.17 7.94 -22.54
CA PRO A 165 -55.41 6.95 -23.58
C PRO A 165 -55.80 5.62 -22.95
N GLY A 166 -57.01 5.17 -23.28
CA GLY A 166 -57.30 3.79 -23.67
C GLY A 166 -56.93 2.66 -22.72
N VAL A 167 -57.94 2.21 -21.98
CA VAL A 167 -58.07 0.80 -21.58
C VAL A 167 -58.05 -0.07 -22.84
N ALA A 168 -57.02 -0.90 -23.01
CA ALA A 168 -57.01 -2.01 -23.95
C ALA A 168 -57.02 -3.31 -23.15
N SER A 169 -58.20 -3.92 -23.05
CA SER A 169 -58.41 -5.29 -22.61
C SER A 169 -57.76 -6.27 -23.59
N SER A 170 -56.86 -7.13 -23.12
CA SER A 170 -56.45 -8.35 -23.83
C SER A 170 -56.59 -9.57 -22.92
N THR A 171 -57.71 -10.28 -23.06
CA THR A 171 -57.98 -11.63 -22.54
C THR A 171 -57.27 -12.67 -23.45
N PRO A 172 -56.95 -13.89 -22.99
CA PRO A 172 -55.96 -14.77 -23.60
C PRO A 172 -56.53 -15.62 -24.74
N ARG A 173 -55.72 -15.96 -25.74
CA ARG A 173 -56.04 -17.00 -26.73
C ARG A 173 -55.25 -18.28 -26.42
N LEU A 174 -56.01 -19.34 -26.12
CA LEU A 174 -55.61 -20.72 -26.32
C LEU A 174 -55.23 -20.95 -27.79
N ARG A 175 -54.10 -21.61 -28.01
CA ARG A 175 -53.97 -22.69 -29.00
C ARG A 175 -52.83 -23.61 -28.62
#